data_AF-A0A371KIW8-F1
#
_entry.id   AF-A0A371KIW8-F1
#
_cell.length_a   1.000
_cell.length_b   1.000
_cell.length_c   1.000
_cell.angle_alpha   90.00
_cell.angle_beta   90.00
_cell.angle_gamma   90.00
#
_symmetry.space_group_name_H-M   'P 1'
#
loop_
_entity.id
_entity.type
_entity.pdbx_description
1 polymer ?
#
loop_
_entity_poly.entity_id
_entity_poly.type
_entity_poly.pdbx_seq_one_letter_code
_entity_poly.pdbx_strand_id
1 'polypeptide(L)'
;MAPTDESPRGGETRPRRNRRHRRQQRDDDETGVDAWLDATVYFGLGQHLLLALPMLWVAFMTVSTPVAVTTAAVVSLAVACLAIGALRLDAVSVGAPWHRIEDNEIGLGPDAGYGFLVRRAAYLNATLGLGTFLGARADLAGAGFLGSVVVAGGVALCAMLALPRLRAAPARTSAAAAGVYYAVSLLAVATFPGVAGLFSLSPSVALCVLAVAVAAAFDVATDRKRR
;
A
#
# COMPACT_ATOMS: atom_id res chain seq x y z
N MET A 1 55.15 -52.86 -4.07
CA MET A 1 55.86 -51.57 -4.23
C MET A 1 54.85 -50.51 -4.65
N ALA A 2 54.91 -49.35 -3.99
CA ALA A 2 54.51 -48.01 -4.46
C ALA A 2 55.78 -47.12 -4.27
N PRO A 3 55.85 -45.80 -4.61
CA PRO A 3 54.92 -44.88 -5.30
C PRO A 3 55.34 -44.75 -6.81
N THR A 4 55.07 -43.73 -7.65
CA THR A 4 54.45 -42.36 -7.60
C THR A 4 53.33 -42.24 -8.67
N ASP A 5 52.45 -41.23 -8.75
CA ASP A 5 52.34 -39.84 -8.25
C ASP A 5 52.93 -38.73 -9.17
N GLU A 6 52.09 -38.23 -10.09
CA GLU A 6 52.13 -36.85 -10.57
C GLU A 6 50.70 -36.30 -10.74
N SER A 7 50.40 -35.19 -10.05
CA SER A 7 49.27 -34.31 -10.36
C SER A 7 49.78 -33.09 -11.13
N PRO A 8 48.94 -32.41 -11.93
CA PRO A 8 48.58 -31.08 -11.45
C PRO A 8 47.14 -30.59 -11.76
N ARG A 9 46.49 -30.11 -10.68
CA ARG A 9 45.85 -28.78 -10.53
C ARG A 9 44.72 -28.39 -11.52
N GLY A 10 43.54 -28.06 -10.97
CA GLY A 10 42.59 -27.18 -11.68
C GLY A 10 41.15 -27.11 -11.15
N GLY A 11 40.74 -28.01 -10.26
CA GLY A 11 39.35 -28.12 -9.79
C GLY A 11 38.78 -26.88 -9.10
N GLU A 12 37.93 -26.15 -9.83
CA GLU A 12 36.66 -25.57 -9.38
C GLU A 12 36.52 -25.06 -7.92
N THR A 13 36.82 -23.79 -7.65
CA THR A 13 36.25 -23.10 -6.45
C THR A 13 35.99 -21.59 -6.61
N ARG A 14 36.19 -20.99 -7.79
CA ARG A 14 36.11 -19.51 -7.96
C ARG A 14 34.77 -18.81 -8.28
N PRO A 15 33.61 -19.46 -8.55
CA PRO A 15 32.36 -18.70 -8.77
C PRO A 15 31.64 -18.29 -7.47
N ARG A 16 31.79 -19.04 -6.37
CA ARG A 16 31.04 -18.80 -5.12
C ARG A 16 31.50 -17.56 -4.35
N ARG A 17 32.80 -17.27 -4.30
CA ARG A 17 33.34 -16.12 -3.54
C ARG A 17 32.96 -14.78 -4.18
N ASN A 18 33.05 -14.68 -5.52
CA ASN A 18 32.56 -13.50 -6.24
C ASN A 18 31.05 -13.30 -6.11
N ARG A 19 30.23 -14.37 -6.10
CA ARG A 19 28.77 -14.23 -5.84
C ARG A 19 28.44 -13.73 -4.43
N ARG A 20 29.25 -14.05 -3.41
CA ARG A 20 29.07 -13.48 -2.06
C ARG A 20 29.48 -12.01 -2.00
N HIS A 21 30.65 -11.64 -2.53
CA HIS A 21 31.04 -10.23 -2.58
C HIS A 21 30.09 -9.38 -3.43
N ARG A 22 29.56 -9.89 -4.56
CA ARG A 22 28.56 -9.15 -5.36
C ARG A 22 27.16 -9.09 -4.73
N ARG A 23 26.88 -9.89 -3.69
CA ARG A 23 25.69 -9.75 -2.87
C ARG A 23 25.96 -8.75 -1.75
N GLN A 24 26.99 -8.97 -0.93
CA GLN A 24 27.37 -8.02 0.12
C GLN A 24 27.59 -6.60 -0.41
N GLN A 25 28.28 -6.41 -1.53
CA GLN A 25 28.47 -5.08 -2.11
C GLN A 25 27.17 -4.45 -2.65
N ARG A 26 26.17 -5.26 -2.99
CA ARG A 26 24.82 -4.77 -3.33
C ARG A 26 24.01 -4.47 -2.07
N ASP A 27 24.11 -5.34 -1.05
CA ASP A 27 23.49 -5.17 0.26
C ASP A 27 24.08 -3.93 0.99
N ASP A 28 25.37 -3.61 0.78
CA ASP A 28 26.07 -2.44 1.32
C ASP A 28 25.68 -1.15 0.57
N ASP A 29 25.61 -1.18 -0.77
CA ASP A 29 25.13 -0.05 -1.60
C ASP A 29 23.60 0.22 -1.39
N GLU A 30 22.82 -0.76 -0.93
CA GLU A 30 21.37 -0.67 -0.67
C GLU A 30 21.01 -0.11 0.74
N THR A 31 21.96 0.48 1.48
CA THR A 31 21.71 1.08 2.83
C THR A 31 21.52 2.60 2.86
N GLY A 32 21.47 3.26 1.69
CA GLY A 32 21.42 4.73 1.57
C GLY A 32 20.07 5.34 1.17
N VAL A 33 20.10 6.64 0.86
CA VAL A 33 18.96 7.42 0.32
C VAL A 33 18.43 6.79 -0.97
N ASP A 34 19.28 6.15 -1.77
CA ASP A 34 18.88 5.50 -3.03
C ASP A 34 17.95 4.30 -2.81
N ALA A 35 18.17 3.49 -1.76
CA ALA A 35 17.24 2.42 -1.40
C ALA A 35 15.92 2.96 -0.84
N TRP A 36 15.96 4.13 -0.16
CA TRP A 36 14.75 4.83 0.25
C TRP A 36 13.96 5.36 -0.96
N LEU A 37 14.62 5.91 -1.97
CA LEU A 37 14.01 6.35 -3.22
C LEU A 37 13.49 5.15 -4.05
N ASP A 38 14.18 4.02 -4.10
CA ASP A 38 13.68 2.80 -4.76
C ASP A 38 12.41 2.27 -4.06
N ALA A 39 12.42 2.24 -2.72
CA ALA A 39 11.30 1.75 -1.91
C ALA A 39 10.08 2.68 -1.91
N THR A 40 10.27 4.01 -1.92
CA THR A 40 9.20 5.03 -1.86
C THR A 40 8.74 5.55 -3.22
N VAL A 41 9.64 5.73 -4.19
CA VAL A 41 9.33 6.35 -5.49
C VAL A 41 9.21 5.28 -6.58
N TYR A 42 10.25 4.48 -6.79
CA TYR A 42 10.33 3.61 -7.97
C TYR A 42 9.38 2.39 -7.88
N PHE A 43 9.48 1.61 -6.80
CA PHE A 43 8.55 0.52 -6.48
C PHE A 43 7.48 0.91 -5.48
N GLY A 44 7.60 2.10 -4.87
CA GLY A 44 6.56 2.72 -4.06
C GLY A 44 5.51 3.38 -4.96
N LEU A 45 5.66 4.69 -5.19
CA LEU A 45 4.70 5.57 -5.84
C LEU A 45 4.04 4.96 -7.09
N GLY A 46 4.79 4.35 -8.02
CA GLY A 46 4.24 3.74 -9.22
C GLY A 46 3.25 2.59 -8.94
N GLN A 47 3.61 1.63 -8.08
CA GLN A 47 2.71 0.54 -7.70
C GLN A 47 1.50 1.04 -6.92
N HIS A 48 1.70 2.03 -6.04
CA HIS A 48 0.64 2.53 -5.16
C HIS A 48 -0.35 3.45 -5.88
N LEU A 49 0.10 4.25 -6.86
CA LEU A 49 -0.76 4.97 -7.81
C LEU A 49 -1.69 4.03 -8.57
N LEU A 50 -1.15 2.94 -9.14
CA LEU A 50 -1.94 1.95 -9.87
C LEU A 50 -2.97 1.26 -8.96
N LEU A 51 -2.57 0.86 -7.76
CA LEU A 51 -3.47 0.21 -6.80
C LEU A 51 -4.53 1.17 -6.25
N ALA A 52 -4.23 2.46 -6.07
CA ALA A 52 -5.16 3.48 -5.56
C ALA A 52 -5.93 4.25 -6.65
N LEU A 53 -5.75 3.88 -7.93
CA LEU A 53 -6.34 4.57 -9.08
C LEU A 53 -7.87 4.71 -9.00
N PRO A 54 -8.67 3.72 -8.53
CA PRO A 54 -10.12 3.88 -8.38
C PRO A 54 -10.50 5.03 -7.44
N MET A 55 -9.83 5.18 -6.30
CA MET A 55 -10.13 6.25 -5.33
C MET A 55 -9.55 7.60 -5.76
N LEU A 56 -8.39 7.61 -6.43
CA LEU A 56 -7.87 8.81 -7.08
C LEU A 56 -8.86 9.35 -8.13
N TRP A 57 -9.45 8.47 -8.94
CA TRP A 57 -10.49 8.84 -9.90
C TRP A 57 -11.73 9.45 -9.21
N VAL A 58 -12.22 8.84 -8.13
CA VAL A 58 -13.34 9.39 -7.35
C VAL A 58 -13.01 10.78 -6.78
N ALA A 59 -11.81 10.97 -6.24
CA ALA A 59 -11.34 12.26 -5.74
C ALA A 59 -11.26 13.31 -6.87
N PHE A 60 -10.64 12.98 -8.00
CA PHE A 60 -10.50 13.87 -9.17
C PHE A 60 -11.81 14.12 -9.93
N MET A 61 -12.88 13.38 -9.67
CA MET A 61 -14.22 13.69 -10.17
C MET A 61 -15.04 14.55 -9.18
N THR A 62 -14.61 14.69 -7.92
CA THR A 62 -15.29 15.49 -6.88
C THR A 62 -14.86 16.97 -6.90
N VAL A 63 -14.81 17.54 -8.10
CA VAL A 63 -14.22 18.87 -8.39
C VAL A 63 -15.16 20.03 -8.07
N SER A 64 -16.33 19.80 -7.46
CA SER A 64 -17.15 20.88 -6.88
C SER A 64 -16.42 21.65 -5.77
N THR A 65 -15.37 21.07 -5.17
CA THR A 65 -14.46 21.74 -4.23
C THR A 65 -12.99 21.45 -4.61
N PRO A 66 -12.47 22.04 -5.72
CA PRO A 66 -11.28 21.54 -6.43
C PRO A 66 -10.03 21.44 -5.56
N VAL A 67 -9.77 22.47 -4.77
CA VAL A 67 -8.51 22.62 -4.00
C VAL A 67 -8.53 21.70 -2.78
N ALA A 68 -9.60 21.72 -1.99
CA ALA A 68 -9.74 20.94 -0.74
C ALA A 68 -9.50 19.44 -0.96
N VAL A 69 -10.22 18.85 -1.92
CA VAL A 69 -10.17 17.41 -2.25
C VAL A 69 -8.82 17.05 -2.87
N THR A 70 -8.33 17.85 -3.83
CA THR A 70 -7.05 17.56 -4.50
C THR A 70 -5.87 17.66 -3.53
N THR A 71 -5.83 18.68 -2.67
CA THR A 71 -4.80 18.81 -1.63
C THR A 71 -4.83 17.62 -0.67
N ALA A 72 -6.00 17.26 -0.15
CA ALA A 72 -6.13 16.14 0.78
C ALA A 72 -5.75 14.79 0.11
N ALA A 73 -6.05 14.60 -1.17
CA ALA A 73 -5.65 13.42 -1.95
C ALA A 73 -4.14 13.34 -2.15
N VAL A 74 -3.49 14.44 -2.55
CA VAL A 74 -2.03 14.52 -2.73
C VAL A 74 -1.31 14.27 -1.41
N VAL A 75 -1.76 14.88 -0.30
CA VAL A 75 -1.19 14.67 1.03
C VAL A 75 -1.36 13.22 1.48
N SER A 76 -2.56 12.65 1.34
CA SER A 76 -2.85 11.25 1.72
C SER A 76 -1.98 10.27 0.94
N LEU A 77 -1.83 10.48 -0.38
CA LEU A 77 -1.00 9.65 -1.25
C LEU A 77 0.49 9.74 -0.88
N ALA A 78 1.00 10.96 -0.69
CA ALA A 78 2.40 11.18 -0.34
C ALA A 78 2.74 10.52 1.01
N VAL A 79 1.93 10.77 2.04
CA VAL A 79 2.13 10.17 3.37
C VAL A 79 2.01 8.65 3.33
N ALA A 80 1.08 8.10 2.56
CA ALA A 80 0.98 6.64 2.40
C ALA A 80 2.25 6.05 1.75
N CYS A 81 2.77 6.65 0.68
CA CYS A 81 3.99 6.17 0.01
C CYS A 81 5.22 6.25 0.93
N LEU A 82 5.36 7.34 1.69
CA LEU A 82 6.43 7.53 2.68
C LEU A 82 6.34 6.48 3.80
N ALA A 83 5.14 6.24 4.34
CA ALA A 83 4.91 5.22 5.37
C ALA A 83 5.23 3.81 4.85
N ILE A 84 4.92 3.50 3.59
CA ILE A 84 5.26 2.21 2.96
C ILE A 84 6.76 2.04 2.80
N GLY A 85 7.49 3.09 2.39
CA GLY A 85 8.95 3.05 2.35
C GLY A 85 9.55 2.75 3.73
N ALA A 86 9.07 3.44 4.76
CA ALA A 86 9.50 3.19 6.14
C ALA A 86 9.20 1.76 6.63
N LEU A 87 8.05 1.19 6.24
CA LEU A 87 7.66 -0.21 6.51
C LEU A 87 8.34 -1.25 5.60
N ARG A 88 9.00 -0.82 4.53
CA ARG A 88 9.78 -1.69 3.60
C ARG A 88 11.23 -1.84 4.03
N LEU A 89 11.79 -0.80 4.63
CA LEU A 89 13.18 -0.72 5.07
C LEU A 89 13.34 -1.10 6.56
N ASP A 90 12.29 -1.66 7.17
CA ASP A 90 12.17 -1.96 8.61
C ASP A 90 12.50 -0.78 9.56
N ALA A 91 12.49 0.46 9.04
CA ALA A 91 12.67 1.68 9.83
C ALA A 91 11.54 1.89 10.86
N VAL A 92 10.39 1.23 10.65
CA VAL A 92 9.28 1.14 11.61
C VAL A 92 8.87 -0.33 11.74
N SER A 93 9.31 -1.00 12.80
CA SER A 93 9.04 -2.42 13.07
C SER A 93 7.60 -2.64 13.58
N VAL A 94 6.61 -2.54 12.69
CA VAL A 94 5.19 -2.73 13.02
C VAL A 94 4.58 -3.82 12.15
N GLY A 95 4.25 -4.95 12.79
CA GLY A 95 3.59 -6.09 12.15
C GLY A 95 4.46 -6.81 11.11
N ALA A 96 3.82 -7.42 10.10
CA ALA A 96 4.54 -8.05 8.99
C ALA A 96 5.03 -6.99 7.97
N PRO A 97 6.26 -7.13 7.44
CA PRO A 97 6.86 -6.12 6.55
C PRO A 97 6.09 -5.92 5.25
N TRP A 98 6.15 -4.72 4.67
CA TRP A 98 5.40 -4.38 3.46
C TRP A 98 6.10 -4.89 2.20
N HIS A 99 6.08 -6.22 2.00
CA HIS A 99 6.77 -6.94 0.91
C HIS A 99 6.64 -6.29 -0.48
N ARG A 100 7.69 -6.37 -1.29
CA ARG A 100 7.69 -5.91 -2.69
C ARG A 100 6.83 -6.84 -3.54
N ILE A 101 6.18 -6.32 -4.58
CA ILE A 101 5.50 -7.18 -5.56
C ILE A 101 6.55 -7.57 -6.60
N GLU A 102 6.85 -8.86 -6.70
CA GLU A 102 7.75 -9.44 -7.70
C GLU A 102 6.98 -10.34 -8.67
N ASP A 103 7.41 -10.39 -9.94
CA ASP A 103 6.69 -11.09 -11.02
C ASP A 103 6.59 -12.61 -10.81
N ASN A 104 7.51 -13.17 -10.01
CA ASN A 104 7.59 -14.58 -9.63
C ASN A 104 6.48 -15.04 -8.65
N GLU A 105 5.79 -14.11 -7.96
CA GLU A 105 4.73 -14.43 -7.00
C GLU A 105 3.32 -14.44 -7.62
N ILE A 106 3.19 -14.00 -8.87
CA ILE A 106 1.93 -13.78 -9.58
C ILE A 106 1.31 -15.12 -10.02
N GLY A 107 0.61 -15.78 -9.10
CA GLY A 107 -0.12 -17.03 -9.36
C GLY A 107 -0.33 -17.94 -8.15
N LEU A 108 0.32 -17.64 -7.01
CA LEU A 108 0.40 -18.49 -5.81
C LEU A 108 -0.90 -18.53 -4.95
N GLY A 109 -2.07 -18.49 -5.59
CA GLY A 109 -3.38 -18.65 -4.92
C GLY A 109 -3.95 -17.39 -4.27
N PRO A 110 -4.83 -17.51 -3.25
CA PRO A 110 -5.48 -16.39 -2.60
C PRO A 110 -4.66 -15.75 -1.48
N ASP A 111 -3.69 -16.46 -0.88
CA ASP A 111 -2.88 -15.96 0.24
C ASP A 111 -1.57 -15.28 -0.18
N ALA A 112 -1.08 -15.60 -1.38
CA ALA A 112 -0.02 -14.89 -2.10
C ALA A 112 -0.56 -14.34 -3.45
N GLY A 113 0.31 -13.84 -4.34
CA GLY A 113 -0.06 -13.43 -5.70
C GLY A 113 -1.23 -12.44 -5.81
N TYR A 114 -2.13 -12.67 -6.77
CA TYR A 114 -3.25 -11.76 -7.06
C TYR A 114 -4.17 -11.48 -5.86
N GLY A 115 -4.43 -12.45 -4.99
CA GLY A 115 -5.25 -12.22 -3.80
C GLY A 115 -4.63 -11.19 -2.86
N PHE A 116 -3.30 -11.20 -2.72
CA PHE A 116 -2.55 -10.22 -1.94
C PHE A 116 -2.58 -8.82 -2.56
N LEU A 117 -2.56 -8.72 -3.90
CA LEU A 117 -2.71 -7.46 -4.64
C LEU A 117 -4.10 -6.83 -4.39
N VAL A 118 -5.17 -7.61 -4.51
CA VAL A 118 -6.55 -7.13 -4.29
C VAL A 118 -6.73 -6.61 -2.87
N ARG A 119 -6.22 -7.33 -1.86
CA ARG A 119 -6.26 -6.87 -0.45
C ARG A 119 -5.49 -5.56 -0.24
N ARG A 120 -4.34 -5.38 -0.90
CA ARG A 120 -3.58 -4.12 -0.84
C ARG A 120 -4.30 -2.99 -1.57
N ALA A 121 -4.88 -3.24 -2.74
CA ALA A 121 -5.69 -2.27 -3.45
C ALA A 121 -6.88 -1.81 -2.59
N ALA A 122 -7.64 -2.75 -2.00
CA ALA A 122 -8.73 -2.42 -1.09
C ALA A 122 -8.25 -1.50 0.04
N TYR A 123 -7.15 -1.87 0.70
CA TYR A 123 -6.60 -1.10 1.81
C TYR A 123 -6.14 0.31 1.41
N LEU A 124 -5.43 0.44 0.30
CA LEU A 124 -4.89 1.72 -0.19
C LEU A 124 -6.00 2.65 -0.66
N ASN A 125 -6.99 2.14 -1.39
CA ASN A 125 -8.17 2.93 -1.77
C ASN A 125 -8.95 3.37 -0.53
N ALA A 126 -9.12 2.50 0.47
CA ALA A 126 -9.81 2.86 1.70
C ALA A 126 -9.03 3.89 2.54
N THR A 127 -7.69 3.79 2.57
CA THR A 127 -6.81 4.75 3.24
C THR A 127 -6.87 6.10 2.56
N LEU A 128 -6.72 6.12 1.23
CA LEU A 128 -6.77 7.32 0.43
C LEU A 128 -8.15 7.99 0.53
N GLY A 129 -9.25 7.23 0.43
CA GLY A 129 -10.60 7.77 0.51
C GLY A 129 -10.87 8.42 1.87
N LEU A 130 -10.57 7.69 2.95
CA LEU A 130 -10.77 8.20 4.31
C LEU A 130 -9.92 9.46 4.57
N GLY A 131 -8.63 9.45 4.21
CA GLY A 131 -7.75 10.62 4.37
C GLY A 131 -8.17 11.81 3.51
N THR A 132 -8.50 11.58 2.24
CA THR A 132 -8.93 12.61 1.29
C THR A 132 -10.21 13.29 1.75
N PHE A 133 -11.27 12.53 2.01
CA PHE A 133 -12.58 13.11 2.28
C PHE A 133 -12.72 13.63 3.72
N LEU A 134 -11.94 13.14 4.69
CA LEU A 134 -11.84 13.78 6.01
C LEU A 134 -10.98 15.05 5.97
N GLY A 135 -9.85 15.05 5.24
CA GLY A 135 -9.02 16.25 5.06
C GLY A 135 -9.79 17.38 4.36
N ALA A 136 -10.47 17.06 3.26
CA ALA A 136 -11.33 18.00 2.56
C ALA A 136 -12.48 18.52 3.44
N ARG A 137 -13.05 17.68 4.32
CA ARG A 137 -14.03 18.15 5.32
C ARG A 137 -13.43 19.09 6.38
N ALA A 138 -12.18 18.88 6.80
CA ALA A 138 -11.52 19.78 7.73
C ALA A 138 -11.33 21.19 7.12
N ASP A 139 -10.98 21.26 5.83
CA ASP A 139 -10.94 22.52 5.07
C ASP A 139 -12.32 23.20 5.04
N LEU A 140 -13.36 22.46 4.64
CA LEU A 140 -14.75 22.96 4.57
C LEU A 140 -15.35 23.34 5.93
N ALA A 141 -14.85 22.76 7.02
CA ALA A 141 -15.22 23.13 8.39
C ALA A 141 -14.48 24.38 8.91
N GLY A 142 -13.65 25.03 8.09
CA GLY A 142 -12.93 26.26 8.43
C GLY A 142 -11.55 26.05 9.06
N ALA A 143 -11.03 24.82 9.15
CA ALA A 143 -9.66 24.58 9.61
C ALA A 143 -8.59 24.91 8.52
N GLY A 144 -9.04 25.20 7.30
CA GLY A 144 -8.22 25.62 6.17
C GLY A 144 -7.22 24.57 5.70
N PHE A 145 -6.30 25.01 4.83
CA PHE A 145 -5.23 24.20 4.26
C PHE A 145 -4.44 23.39 5.31
N LEU A 146 -4.03 24.03 6.41
CA LEU A 146 -3.27 23.35 7.47
C LEU A 146 -4.09 22.25 8.16
N GLY A 147 -5.36 22.50 8.45
CA GLY A 147 -6.27 21.49 8.99
C GLY A 147 -6.46 20.32 8.02
N SER A 148 -6.61 20.59 6.73
CA SER A 148 -6.69 19.57 5.68
C SER A 148 -5.43 18.70 5.62
N VAL A 149 -4.24 19.31 5.61
CA VAL A 149 -2.95 18.59 5.59
C VAL A 149 -2.79 17.71 6.84
N VAL A 150 -3.07 18.25 8.04
CA VAL A 150 -2.93 17.51 9.30
C VAL A 150 -3.90 16.34 9.38
N VAL A 151 -5.16 16.53 8.98
CA VAL A 151 -6.17 15.47 9.01
C VAL A 151 -5.90 14.42 7.93
N ALA A 152 -5.65 14.81 6.68
CA ALA A 152 -5.36 13.88 5.59
C ALA A 152 -4.09 13.05 5.88
N GLY A 153 -2.99 13.72 6.23
CA GLY A 153 -1.73 13.07 6.55
C GLY A 153 -1.81 12.22 7.82
N GLY A 154 -2.43 12.73 8.88
CA GLY A 154 -2.60 11.98 10.14
C GLY A 154 -3.45 10.73 9.97
N VAL A 155 -4.57 10.82 9.26
CA VAL A 155 -5.44 9.67 8.93
C VAL A 155 -4.70 8.65 8.06
N ALA A 156 -4.00 9.11 7.01
CA ALA A 156 -3.21 8.23 6.15
C ALA A 156 -2.10 7.50 6.93
N LEU A 157 -1.32 8.21 7.74
CA LEU A 157 -0.24 7.63 8.54
C LEU A 157 -0.78 6.62 9.57
N CYS A 158 -1.80 6.99 10.33
CA CYS A 158 -2.42 6.12 11.32
C CYS A 158 -3.02 4.85 10.69
N ALA A 159 -3.63 4.96 9.52
CA ALA A 159 -4.10 3.82 8.74
C ALA A 159 -2.92 2.91 8.33
N MET A 160 -1.90 3.45 7.66
CA MET A 160 -0.78 2.63 7.17
C MET A 160 -0.01 1.91 8.29
N LEU A 161 0.04 2.48 9.51
CA LEU A 161 0.58 1.82 10.70
C LEU A 161 -0.40 0.83 11.37
N ALA A 162 -1.70 0.93 11.11
CA ALA A 162 -2.71 0.02 11.61
C ALA A 162 -2.80 -1.28 10.80
N LEU A 163 -2.66 -1.27 9.46
CA LEU A 163 -2.80 -2.50 8.64
C LEU A 163 -1.91 -3.66 9.13
N PRO A 164 -0.60 -3.48 9.41
CA PRO A 164 0.24 -4.59 9.81
C PRO A 164 -0.16 -5.15 11.18
N ARG A 165 -0.69 -4.31 12.08
CA ARG A 165 -1.23 -4.71 13.38
C ARG A 165 -2.55 -5.48 13.24
N LEU A 166 -3.45 -5.00 12.38
CA LEU A 166 -4.72 -5.68 12.09
C LEU A 166 -4.49 -7.08 11.51
N ARG A 167 -3.49 -7.25 10.64
CA ARG A 167 -3.12 -8.56 10.06
C ARG A 167 -2.36 -9.49 11.01
N ALA A 168 -1.82 -8.98 12.12
CA ALA A 168 -1.22 -9.79 13.18
C ALA A 168 -2.25 -10.27 14.22
N ALA A 169 -3.47 -9.74 14.20
CA ALA A 169 -4.54 -10.13 15.12
C ALA A 169 -5.22 -11.45 14.70
N PRO A 170 -5.91 -12.16 15.61
CA PRO A 170 -6.68 -13.36 15.27
C PRO A 170 -7.71 -13.12 14.15
N ALA A 171 -7.82 -14.09 13.22
CA ALA A 171 -8.60 -14.00 11.98
C ALA A 171 -10.08 -13.51 12.11
N ARG A 172 -10.72 -13.68 13.28
CA ARG A 172 -12.07 -13.16 13.52
C ARG A 172 -12.08 -11.67 13.88
N THR A 173 -11.12 -11.22 14.70
CA THR A 173 -11.02 -9.81 15.13
C THR A 173 -10.41 -8.94 14.04
N SER A 174 -9.43 -9.46 13.28
CA SER A 174 -8.88 -8.80 12.10
C SER A 174 -9.97 -8.51 11.05
N ALA A 175 -10.74 -9.53 10.67
CA ALA A 175 -11.80 -9.39 9.67
C ALA A 175 -12.95 -8.47 10.10
N ALA A 176 -13.28 -8.44 11.40
CA ALA A 176 -14.27 -7.52 11.94
C ALA A 176 -13.78 -6.06 11.89
N ALA A 177 -12.55 -5.82 12.35
CA ALA A 177 -11.93 -4.50 12.33
C ALA A 177 -11.70 -3.98 10.90
N ALA A 178 -11.24 -4.83 9.98
CA ALA A 178 -11.12 -4.51 8.56
C ALA A 178 -12.49 -4.18 7.93
N GLY A 179 -13.53 -4.96 8.24
CA GLY A 179 -14.90 -4.68 7.78
C GLY A 179 -15.44 -3.33 8.24
N VAL A 180 -15.23 -2.98 9.52
CA VAL A 180 -15.58 -1.65 10.06
C VAL A 180 -14.76 -0.55 9.38
N TYR A 181 -13.45 -0.73 9.23
CA TYR A 181 -12.57 0.22 8.56
C TYR A 181 -13.01 0.53 7.13
N TYR A 182 -13.30 -0.51 6.33
CA TYR A 182 -13.80 -0.36 4.96
C TYR A 182 -15.17 0.31 4.92
N ALA A 183 -16.08 -0.05 5.83
CA ALA A 183 -17.40 0.59 5.91
C ALA A 183 -17.31 2.08 6.25
N VAL A 184 -16.48 2.46 7.23
CA VAL A 184 -16.24 3.87 7.62
C VAL A 184 -15.59 4.66 6.47
N SER A 185 -14.62 4.07 5.77
CA SER A 185 -13.99 4.70 4.61
C SER A 185 -14.98 4.95 3.47
N LEU A 186 -15.74 3.93 3.05
CA LEU A 186 -16.76 4.07 2.01
C LEU A 186 -17.88 5.04 2.43
N LEU A 187 -18.24 5.06 3.71
CA LEU A 187 -19.21 6.03 4.24
C LEU A 187 -18.67 7.47 4.20
N ALA A 188 -17.39 7.70 4.52
CA ALA A 188 -16.75 9.01 4.44
C ALA A 188 -16.76 9.56 3.00
N VAL A 189 -16.49 8.70 2.01
CA VAL A 189 -16.62 9.00 0.58
C VAL A 189 -18.09 9.32 0.22
N ALA A 190 -19.01 8.40 0.48
CA ALA A 190 -20.41 8.49 0.04
C ALA A 190 -21.18 9.66 0.68
N THR A 191 -20.80 10.08 1.88
CA THR A 191 -21.43 11.22 2.59
C THR A 191 -20.75 12.56 2.31
N PHE A 192 -19.70 12.61 1.47
CA PHE A 192 -19.07 13.88 1.10
C PHE A 192 -19.97 14.69 0.14
N PRO A 193 -20.11 16.03 0.33
CA PRO A 193 -20.97 16.85 -0.53
C PRO A 193 -20.64 16.70 -2.03
N GLY A 194 -21.68 16.41 -2.83
CA GLY A 194 -21.56 16.23 -4.29
C GLY A 194 -21.31 14.78 -4.74
N VAL A 195 -20.72 13.90 -3.92
CA VAL A 195 -20.37 12.52 -4.35
C VAL A 195 -21.60 11.71 -4.77
N ALA A 196 -22.71 11.83 -4.03
CA ALA A 196 -23.97 11.15 -4.39
C ALA A 196 -24.50 11.59 -5.77
N GLY A 197 -24.31 12.86 -6.15
CA GLY A 197 -24.70 13.36 -7.48
C GLY A 197 -23.80 12.83 -8.60
N LEU A 198 -22.51 12.59 -8.32
CA LEU A 198 -21.57 12.01 -9.27
C LEU A 198 -21.96 10.59 -9.68
N PHE A 199 -22.62 9.81 -8.81
CA PHE A 199 -23.07 8.46 -9.18
C PHE A 199 -24.11 8.47 -10.32
N SER A 200 -24.93 9.53 -10.42
CA SER A 200 -25.88 9.71 -11.51
C SER A 200 -25.26 10.40 -12.74
N LEU A 201 -24.33 11.34 -12.53
CA LEU A 201 -23.71 12.13 -13.60
C LEU A 201 -22.52 11.41 -14.28
N SER A 202 -21.86 10.51 -13.57
CA SER A 202 -20.67 9.79 -14.03
C SER A 202 -20.65 8.36 -13.49
N PRO A 203 -21.25 7.40 -14.21
CA PRO A 203 -21.31 5.99 -13.78
C PRO A 203 -19.95 5.35 -13.50
N SER A 204 -18.85 5.87 -14.07
CA SER A 204 -17.48 5.41 -13.77
C SER A 204 -17.10 5.62 -12.30
N VAL A 205 -17.60 6.68 -11.65
CA VAL A 205 -17.38 6.95 -10.22
C VAL A 205 -18.08 5.88 -9.37
N ALA A 206 -19.32 5.53 -9.72
CA ALA A 206 -20.06 4.44 -9.06
C ALA A 206 -19.38 3.09 -9.26
N LEU A 207 -18.87 2.80 -10.47
CA LEU A 207 -18.09 1.59 -10.76
C LEU A 207 -16.76 1.53 -9.99
N CYS A 208 -16.07 2.66 -9.81
CA CYS A 208 -14.85 2.73 -9.00
C CYS A 208 -15.14 2.45 -7.52
N VAL A 209 -16.19 3.07 -6.95
CA VAL A 209 -16.62 2.80 -5.56
C VAL A 209 -17.07 1.34 -5.39
N LEU A 210 -17.79 0.79 -6.36
CA LEU A 210 -18.19 -0.63 -6.36
C LEU A 210 -16.98 -1.56 -6.43
N ALA A 211 -15.99 -1.28 -7.27
CA ALA A 211 -14.76 -2.07 -7.36
C ALA A 211 -13.98 -2.08 -6.04
N VAL A 212 -13.88 -0.93 -5.37
CA VAL A 212 -13.27 -0.83 -4.03
C VAL A 212 -14.09 -1.61 -2.99
N ALA A 213 -15.42 -1.52 -3.03
CA ALA A 213 -16.30 -2.27 -2.12
C ALA A 213 -16.20 -3.80 -2.34
N VAL A 214 -16.09 -4.26 -3.58
CA VAL A 214 -15.88 -5.68 -3.91
C VAL A 214 -14.51 -6.16 -3.44
N ALA A 215 -13.45 -5.36 -3.66
CA ALA A 215 -12.10 -5.69 -3.17
C ALA A 215 -12.04 -5.74 -1.63
N ALA A 216 -12.72 -4.82 -0.94
CA ALA A 216 -12.86 -4.82 0.52
C ALA A 216 -13.66 -6.03 1.04
N ALA A 217 -14.77 -6.39 0.37
CA ALA A 217 -15.55 -7.58 0.71
C ALA A 217 -14.74 -8.87 0.50
N PHE A 218 -13.92 -8.93 -0.56
CA PHE A 218 -12.99 -10.03 -0.80
C PHE A 218 -11.93 -10.13 0.31
N ASP A 219 -11.31 -9.02 0.73
CA ASP A 219 -10.35 -8.99 1.84
C ASP A 219 -10.96 -9.59 3.11
N VAL A 220 -12.08 -9.02 3.58
CA VAL A 220 -12.82 -9.49 4.78
C VAL A 220 -13.27 -10.95 4.66
N ALA A 221 -13.68 -11.40 3.47
CA ALA A 221 -14.11 -12.77 3.25
C ALA A 221 -12.94 -13.77 3.24
N THR A 222 -11.76 -13.40 2.70
CA THR A 222 -10.56 -14.25 2.74
C THR A 222 -9.99 -14.35 4.16
N ASP A 223 -9.95 -13.25 4.90
CA ASP A 223 -9.40 -13.22 6.25
C ASP A 223 -10.23 -14.09 7.23
N ARG A 224 -11.56 -14.12 7.06
CA ARG A 224 -12.47 -15.05 7.78
C ARG A 224 -12.22 -16.54 7.52
N LYS A 225 -11.61 -16.90 6.39
CA LYS A 225 -11.39 -18.29 5.93
C LYS A 225 -10.06 -18.89 6.37
N ARG A 226 -9.14 -18.11 6.94
CA ARG A 226 -7.84 -18.57 7.50
C ARG A 226 -8.02 -19.29 8.85
N ARG A 227 -8.88 -20.32 8.88
CA ARG A 227 -9.19 -21.15 10.05
C ARG A 227 -8.64 -22.55 9.90
#